data_AF-A0A3N5CTK5-F1
#
_entry.id   AF-A0A3N5CTK5-F1
#
_cell.length_a   1.000
_cell.length_b   1.000
_cell.length_c   1.000
_cell.angle_alpha   90.00
_cell.angle_beta   90.00
_cell.angle_gamma   90.00
#
_symmetry.space_group_name_H-M   'P 1'
#
loop_
_entity.id
_entity.type
_entity.pdbx_description
1 polymer ?
#
loop_
_entity_poly.entity_id
_entity_poly.type
_entity_poly.pdbx_seq_one_letter_code
_entity_poly.pdbx_strand_id
1 'polypeptide(L)'
;MPKRVLIGTVTSDKTDKTVTVKVERKVKHPLYGKIIRRSKNYHAHDESNEYVVGDTVRIEETKPFSKTKTWQVTDRLVASKGTALEADIDVEAATPGN
;
A
#
# COMPACT_ATOMS: atom_id res chain seq x y z
N MET A 1 -10.77 22.73 -2.72
CA MET A 1 -9.63 22.23 -3.53
C MET A 1 -9.59 20.71 -3.41
N PRO A 2 -9.30 19.97 -4.49
CA PRO A 2 -9.21 18.52 -4.42
C PRO A 2 -8.00 18.10 -3.58
N LYS A 3 -8.19 17.06 -2.75
CA LYS A 3 -7.11 16.51 -1.94
C LYS A 3 -6.11 15.76 -2.82
N ARG A 4 -4.83 15.79 -2.45
CA ARG A 4 -3.78 15.11 -3.20
C ARG A 4 -3.78 13.63 -2.85
N VAL A 5 -3.84 12.80 -3.89
CA VAL A 5 -3.81 11.34 -3.78
C VAL A 5 -2.50 10.83 -4.37
N LEU A 6 -1.80 9.96 -3.63
CA LEU A 6 -0.57 9.32 -4.07
C LEU A 6 -0.71 7.81 -3.98
N ILE A 7 0.07 7.10 -4.79
CA ILE A 7 0.15 5.64 -4.80
C ILE A 7 1.57 5.26 -4.46
N GLY A 8 1.74 4.30 -3.57
CA GLY A 8 3.05 3.82 -3.17
C GLY A 8 3.00 2.44 -2.52
N THR A 9 4.17 1.92 -2.20
CA THR A 9 4.32 0.60 -1.58
C THR A 9 4.64 0.75 -0.10
N VAL A 10 4.01 -0.06 0.75
CA VAL A 10 4.29 -0.10 2.18
C VAL A 10 5.68 -0.70 2.39
N THR A 11 6.57 0.07 3.02
CA THR A 11 7.96 -0.35 3.33
C THR A 11 8.11 -0.82 4.78
N SER A 12 7.30 -0.30 5.71
CA SER A 12 7.37 -0.66 7.13
C SER A 12 6.03 -0.46 7.81
N ASP A 13 5.64 -1.44 8.63
CA ASP A 13 4.44 -1.49 9.48
C ASP A 13 4.76 -1.54 10.98
N LYS A 14 6.04 -1.42 11.36
CA LYS A 14 6.54 -1.56 12.74
C LYS A 14 5.92 -0.60 13.77
N THR A 15 5.25 0.46 13.33
CA THR A 15 4.72 1.52 14.19
C THR A 15 3.21 1.38 14.33
N ASP A 16 2.70 1.50 15.55
CA ASP A 16 1.26 1.40 15.79
C ASP A 16 0.48 2.49 15.03
N LYS A 17 -0.64 2.08 14.43
CA LYS A 17 -1.61 2.91 13.69
C LYS A 17 -0.98 3.75 12.58
N THR A 18 0.15 3.28 12.05
CA THR A 18 0.99 4.06 11.14
C THR A 18 1.79 3.15 10.22
N VAL A 19 1.65 3.37 8.91
CA VAL A 19 2.47 2.68 7.91
C VAL A 19 3.37 3.66 7.18
N THR A 20 4.58 3.22 6.85
CA THR A 20 5.52 4.00 6.04
C THR A 20 5.38 3.60 4.58
N VAL A 21 4.90 4.53 3.75
CA VAL A 21 4.65 4.32 2.32
C VAL A 21 5.73 5.00 1.50
N LYS A 22 6.40 4.23 0.63
CA LYS A 22 7.37 4.76 -0.34
C LYS A 22 6.63 5.11 -1.62
N VAL A 23 6.61 6.39 -1.96
CA VAL A 23 6.02 6.90 -3.21
C VAL A 23 7.16 7.25 -4.16
N GLU A 24 7.07 6.72 -5.37
CA GLU A 24 8.05 6.99 -6.43
C GLU A 24 7.45 7.87 -7.51
N ARG A 25 8.25 8.82 -8.00
CA ARG A 25 7.89 9.68 -9.14
C ARG A 25 9.02 9.75 -10.14
N LYS A 26 8.67 9.82 -11.42
CA LYS A 26 9.60 10.09 -12.51
C LYS A 26 9.71 11.61 -12.67
N VAL A 27 10.93 12.13 -12.64
CA VAL A 27 11.21 13.57 -12.76
C VAL A 27 12.29 13.74 -13.83
N LYS A 28 12.15 14.74 -14.68
CA LYS A 28 13.19 15.12 -15.64
C LYS A 28 14.33 15.81 -14.91
N HIS A 29 15.57 15.40 -15.12
CA HIS A 29 16.73 16.13 -14.61
C HIS A 29 16.73 17.54 -15.22
N PRO A 30 16.89 18.62 -14.41
CA PRO A 30 16.68 19.99 -14.90
C PRO A 30 17.64 20.39 -16.02
N LEU A 31 18.91 19.98 -15.94
CA LEU A 31 19.92 20.28 -16.96
C LEU A 31 19.92 19.25 -18.11
N TYR A 32 20.27 17.99 -17.80
CA TYR A 32 20.47 16.94 -18.82
C TYR A 32 19.20 16.33 -19.42
N GLY A 33 18.01 16.59 -18.88
CA GLY A 33 16.77 16.05 -19.41
C GLY A 33 16.55 14.54 -19.27
N LYS A 34 17.49 13.79 -18.68
CA LYS A 34 17.33 12.36 -18.36
C LYS A 34 16.19 12.17 -17.35
N ILE A 35 15.30 11.22 -17.61
CA ILE A 35 14.22 10.86 -16.68
C ILE A 35 14.81 10.05 -15.52
N ILE A 36 14.74 10.60 -14.32
CA ILE A 36 15.23 9.97 -13.08
C ILE A 36 14.05 9.60 -12.18
N ARG A 37 14.21 8.51 -11.41
CA ARG A 37 13.26 8.12 -10.35
C ARG A 37 13.65 8.82 -9.06
N ARG A 38 12.72 9.50 -8.41
CA ARG A 38 12.87 10.00 -7.04
C ARG A 38 11.83 9.34 -6.14
N SER A 39 12.25 8.88 -4.98
CA SER A 39 11.37 8.33 -3.96
C SER A 39 11.27 9.25 -2.75
N LYS A 40 10.11 9.29 -2.10
CA LYS A 40 9.91 9.89 -0.78
C LYS A 40 9.08 8.95 0.07
N ASN A 41 9.43 8.86 1.35
CA ASN A 41 8.67 8.10 2.34
C ASN A 41 7.64 9.02 3.00
N TYR A 42 6.44 8.49 3.20
CA TYR A 42 5.31 9.16 3.83
C TYR A 42 4.79 8.31 4.98
N HIS A 43 4.47 8.96 6.11
CA HIS A 43 3.80 8.30 7.21
C HIS A 43 2.29 8.46 7.03
N ALA A 44 1.62 7.34 6.78
CA ALA A 44 0.19 7.29 6.59
C ALA A 44 -0.48 6.70 7.84
N HIS A 45 -1.61 7.28 8.21
CA HIS A 45 -2.45 6.78 9.29
C HIS A 45 -3.31 5.64 8.77
N ASP A 46 -3.29 4.57 9.55
CA ASP A 46 -4.20 3.44 9.50
C ASP A 46 -4.70 3.23 10.93
N GLU A 47 -6.00 3.05 11.15
CA GLU A 47 -6.56 2.85 12.49
C GLU A 47 -6.56 1.37 12.88
N SER A 48 -6.70 0.48 11.90
CA SER A 48 -6.91 -0.95 12.11
C SER A 48 -5.63 -1.79 11.99
N ASN A 49 -4.49 -1.18 11.62
CA ASN A 49 -3.23 -1.89 11.31
C ASN A 49 -3.41 -3.02 10.29
N GLU A 50 -4.27 -2.81 9.29
CA GLU A 50 -4.64 -3.83 8.31
C GLU A 50 -3.58 -4.01 7.22
N TYR A 51 -2.80 -2.97 6.92
CA TYR A 51 -1.88 -2.96 5.79
C TYR A 51 -0.51 -3.53 6.15
N VAL A 52 -0.05 -4.47 5.34
CA VAL A 52 1.21 -5.20 5.57
C VAL A 52 2.30 -4.69 4.65
N VAL A 53 3.56 -4.92 5.01
CA VAL A 53 4.71 -4.63 4.16
C VAL A 53 4.57 -5.31 2.79
N GLY A 54 4.84 -4.56 1.73
CA GLY A 54 4.74 -5.03 0.34
C GLY A 54 3.41 -4.73 -0.35
N ASP A 55 2.38 -4.30 0.40
CA ASP A 55 1.12 -3.87 -0.19
C ASP A 55 1.28 -2.57 -0.99
N THR A 56 0.57 -2.47 -2.11
CA THR A 56 0.43 -1.22 -2.85
C THR A 56 -0.84 -0.51 -2.41
N VAL A 57 -0.66 0.68 -1.84
CA VAL A 57 -1.72 1.44 -1.20
C VAL A 57 -1.89 2.81 -1.84
N ARG A 58 -3.13 3.31 -1.79
CA ARG A 58 -3.49 4.68 -2.12
C ARG A 58 -3.56 5.49 -0.82
N ILE A 59 -2.85 6.62 -0.79
CA ILE A 59 -2.83 7.55 0.34
C ILE A 59 -3.39 8.92 -0.05
N GLU A 60 -4.09 9.55 0.88
CA GLU A 60 -4.72 10.87 0.73
C GLU A 60 -4.14 11.87 1.74
N GLU A 61 -4.00 13.13 1.32
CA GLU A 61 -3.65 14.25 2.20
C GLU A 61 -4.80 14.62 3.15
N THR A 62 -4.52 14.70 4.44
CA THR A 62 -5.51 14.96 5.48
C THR A 62 -4.98 15.94 6.53
N LYS A 63 -5.78 16.21 7.56
CA LYS A 63 -5.31 16.99 8.71
C LYS A 63 -4.11 16.29 9.36
N PRO A 64 -3.14 17.02 9.94
CA PRO A 64 -2.06 16.39 10.68
C PRO A 64 -2.59 15.55 11.85
N PHE A 65 -2.22 14.27 11.89
CA PHE A 65 -2.43 13.40 13.05
C PHE A 65 -1.26 13.51 14.04
N SER A 66 -0.07 13.80 13.52
CA SER A 66 1.15 14.02 14.31
C SER A 66 2.10 14.97 13.59
N LYS A 67 3.30 15.18 14.15
CA LYS A 67 4.37 16.00 13.53
C LYS A 67 4.71 15.58 12.10
N THR A 68 4.64 14.28 11.81
CA THR A 68 5.06 13.72 10.50
C THR A 68 3.93 13.01 9.77
N LYS A 69 2.89 12.55 10.48
CA LYS A 69 1.77 11.79 9.93
C LYS A 69 0.66 12.73 9.45
N THR A 70 0.72 13.08 8.17
CA THR A 70 -0.25 13.98 7.49
C THR A 70 -1.00 13.29 6.35
N TRP A 71 -0.83 11.98 6.22
CA TRP A 71 -1.45 11.17 5.18
C TRP A 71 -2.35 10.12 5.81
N GLN A 72 -3.40 9.72 5.11
CA GLN A 72 -4.30 8.63 5.50
C GLN A 72 -4.30 7.57 4.39
N VAL A 73 -4.34 6.29 4.76
CA VAL A 73 -4.54 5.21 3.78
C VAL A 73 -6.01 5.12 3.43
N THR A 74 -6.35 5.15 2.14
CA THR A 74 -7.72 5.14 1.65
C THR A 74 -8.11 3.81 1.04
N ASP A 75 -7.20 3.20 0.27
CA ASP A 75 -7.52 2.03 -0.54
C ASP A 75 -6.32 1.10 -0.72
N ARG A 76 -6.59 -0.22 -0.74
CA ARG A 76 -5.62 -1.27 -1.04
C ARG A 76 -5.75 -1.64 -2.51
N LEU A 77 -4.74 -1.31 -3.31
CA LEU A 77 -4.77 -1.54 -4.75
C LEU A 77 -4.29 -2.96 -5.11
N VAL A 78 -3.21 -3.41 -4.49
CA VAL A 78 -2.61 -4.73 -4.76
C VAL A 78 -2.06 -5.28 -3.45
N ALA A 79 -2.49 -6.48 -3.07
CA ALA A 79 -1.90 -7.21 -1.96
C ALA A 79 -0.50 -7.73 -2.32
N SER A 80 0.39 -7.75 -1.35
CA SER A 80 1.68 -8.43 -1.45
C SER A 80 1.46 -9.88 -1.93
N LYS A 81 2.20 -10.31 -2.96
CA LYS A 81 2.18 -11.70 -3.44
C LYS A 81 2.75 -12.59 -2.32
N GLY A 82 1.87 -13.08 -1.46
CA GLY A 82 2.22 -13.83 -0.25
C GLY A 82 1.11 -14.69 0.34
N THR A 83 -0.02 -14.88 -0.35
CA THR A 83 -0.97 -15.97 -0.06
C THR A 83 -1.39 -16.60 -1.37
N ALA A 84 -0.64 -17.61 -1.79
CA ALA A 84 -1.17 -18.72 -2.58
C ALA A 84 -1.36 -19.87 -1.59
N LEU A 85 -2.52 -20.56 -1.68
CA LEU A 85 -3.06 -21.64 -0.82
C LEU A 85 -3.76 -21.13 0.47
N GLU A 86 -4.99 -21.51 0.81
CA GLU A 86 -5.76 -22.71 0.44
C GLU A 86 -7.17 -22.37 -0.07
N ALA A 87 -7.47 -22.79 -1.30
CA ALA A 87 -8.82 -23.10 -1.70
C ALA A 87 -8.89 -24.63 -1.70
N ASP A 88 -9.16 -25.23 -0.54
CA ASP A 88 -9.69 -26.58 -0.48
C ASP A 88 -11.06 -26.55 -1.16
N ILE A 89 -11.07 -26.89 -2.44
CA ILE A 89 -12.26 -27.44 -3.07
C ILE A 89 -12.24 -28.92 -2.67
N ASP A 90 -12.88 -29.24 -1.55
CA ASP A 90 -13.34 -30.60 -1.31
C ASP A 90 -14.39 -30.91 -2.40
N VAL A 91 -13.93 -31.55 -3.47
CA VAL A 91 -14.79 -32.21 -4.44
C VAL A 91 -15.39 -33.41 -3.73
N GLU A 92 -16.62 -33.25 -3.24
CA GLU A 92 -17.49 -34.33 -2.78
C GLU A 92 -17.66 -35.34 -3.93
N ALA A 93 -16.82 -36.38 -3.94
CA ALA A 93 -16.94 -37.48 -4.89
C ALA A 93 -18.18 -38.31 -4.54
N ALA A 94 -19.22 -38.14 -5.35
CA ALA A 94 -20.38 -39.02 -5.37
C ALA A 94 -19.93 -40.49 -5.51
N THR A 95 -20.25 -41.32 -4.51
CA THR A 95 -20.11 -42.78 -4.60
C THR A 95 -21.42 -43.35 -5.13
N PRO A 96 -21.46 -44.00 -6.31
CA PRO A 96 -22.66 -44.70 -6.75
C PRO A 96 -22.84 -45.97 -5.92
N GLY A 97 -24.07 -46.19 -5.45
CA GLY A 97 -24.45 -47.32 -4.61
C GLY A 97 -24.35 -48.68 -5.30
N ASN A 98 -24.25 -49.72 -4.47
CA ASN A 98 -24.55 -51.11 -4.80
C ASN A 98 -25.94 -51.45 -4.28
#